data_AF-A0A7Y8LC71-F1
#
_entry.id   AF-A0A7Y8LC71-F1
#
_cell.length_a   1.000
_cell.length_b   1.000
_cell.length_c   1.000
_cell.angle_alpha   90.00
_cell.angle_beta   90.00
_cell.angle_gamma   90.00
#
_symmetry.space_group_name_H-M   'P 1'
#
loop_
_entity.id
_entity.type
_entity.pdbx_description
1 polymer ?
#
loop_
_entity_poly.entity_id
_entity_poly.type
_entity_poly.pdbx_seq_one_letter_code
_entity_poly.pdbx_strand_id
1 'polypeptide(L)' 'MLVVMPFQGLFLNQGNIRVWFTTDDRRIPVRMKAKVVIGSIVADLVSGWQAASPNQ' A
#
# COMPACT_ATOMS: atom_id res chain seq x y z
N MET A 1 -27.77 -6.29 -17.32
CA MET A 1 -26.43 -6.60 -17.86
C MET A 1 -25.49 -6.77 -16.68
N LEU A 2 -25.08 -8.00 -16.37
CA LEU A 2 -24.23 -8.33 -15.22
C LEU A 2 -22.78 -8.35 -15.71
N VAL A 3 -21.95 -7.41 -15.27
CA VAL A 3 -20.51 -7.45 -15.50
C VAL A 3 -19.90 -8.29 -14.40
N VAL A 4 -19.66 -9.57 -14.68
CA VAL A 4 -18.84 -10.44 -13.83
C VAL A 4 -17.40 -10.26 -14.30
N MET A 5 -16.55 -9.70 -13.45
CA MET A 5 -15.11 -9.78 -13.70
C MET A 5 -14.66 -11.22 -13.44
N PRO A 6 -14.12 -11.95 -14.44
CA PRO A 6 -13.75 -13.36 -14.31
C PRO A 6 -12.47 -13.58 -13.49
N PHE A 7 -11.85 -12.50 -13.00
CA PHE A 7 -10.65 -12.57 -12.19
C PHE A 7 -10.91 -11.85 -10.87
N GLN A 8 -10.55 -12.49 -9.75
CA GLN A 8 -10.71 -11.93 -8.41
C GLN A 8 -9.73 -10.76 -8.10
N GLY A 9 -9.04 -10.23 -9.12
CA GLY A 9 -7.94 -9.26 -8.98
C GLY A 9 -6.57 -9.94 -8.87
N LEU A 10 -5.53 -9.36 -9.50
CA LEU A 10 -4.12 -9.70 -9.25
C LEU A 10 -3.72 -9.53 -7.77
N PHE A 11 -4.53 -8.79 -7.02
CA PHE A 11 -4.39 -8.43 -5.62
C PHE A 11 -5.12 -9.38 -4.67
N LEU A 12 -5.40 -10.62 -5.09
CA LEU A 12 -5.75 -11.68 -4.16
C LEU A 12 -4.57 -11.90 -3.20
N ASN A 13 -4.70 -11.31 -2.02
CA ASN A 13 -3.69 -11.33 -0.98
C ASN A 13 -3.69 -12.73 -0.32
N GLN A 14 -3.05 -13.70 -0.97
CA GLN A 14 -2.91 -15.07 -0.46
C GLN A 14 -1.85 -15.19 0.65
N GLY A 15 -1.30 -14.07 1.15
CA GLY A 15 -0.23 -14.07 2.15
C GLY A 15 -0.20 -12.83 3.05
N ASN A 16 0.83 -12.75 3.90
CA ASN A 16 1.02 -11.64 4.84
C ASN A 16 1.56 -10.39 4.13
N ILE A 17 0.83 -9.27 4.25
CA ILE A 17 1.36 -7.94 3.90
C ILE A 17 2.30 -7.49 5.01
N ARG A 18 3.48 -7.01 4.63
CA ARG A 18 4.40 -6.33 5.55
C ARG A 18 4.39 -4.84 5.24
N VAL A 19 4.20 -4.03 6.28
CA VAL A 19 4.25 -2.57 6.22
C VAL A 19 5.35 -2.11 7.18
N TRP A 20 6.26 -1.28 6.67
CA TRP A 20 7.28 -0.62 7.48
C TRP A 20 6.86 0.80 7.75
N PHE A 21 7.05 1.22 8.98
CA PHE A 21 6.71 2.55 9.45
C PHE A 21 7.98 3.32 9.84
N THR A 22 7.88 4.64 9.84
CA THR A 22 8.86 5.48 10.55
C THR A 22 8.87 5.14 12.05
N THR A 23 9.98 5.47 12.69
CA THR A 23 10.19 5.25 14.13
C THR A 23 9.73 6.43 14.99
N ASP A 24 9.27 7.52 14.36
CA ASP A 24 8.68 8.66 15.06
C ASP A 24 7.24 8.37 15.53
N ASP A 25 6.69 9.27 16.33
CA ASP A 25 5.33 9.13 16.88
C ASP A 25 4.24 9.08 15.79
N ARG A 26 4.54 9.63 14.61
CA ARG A 26 3.61 9.69 13.48
C ARG A 26 3.47 8.35 12.76
N ARG A 27 4.45 7.44 12.91
CA ARG A 27 4.46 6.08 12.33
C ARG A 27 3.94 6.09 10.89
N ILE A 28 4.59 6.85 10.04
CA ILE A 28 4.23 7.00 8.62
C ILE A 28 4.68 5.73 7.87
N PRO A 29 3.82 5.09 7.06
CA PRO A 29 4.20 3.92 6.28
C PRO A 29 5.18 4.33 5.18
N VAL A 30 6.41 3.80 5.23
CA VAL A 30 7.49 4.11 4.27
C VAL A 30 7.65 3.05 3.19
N ARG A 31 7.23 1.81 3.47
CA ARG A 31 7.32 0.69 2.54
C ARG A 31 6.20 -0.31 2.78
N MET A 32 5.74 -0.93 1.71
CA MET A 32 4.85 -2.10 1.76
C MET A 32 5.40 -3.22 0.88
N LYS A 33 5.22 -4.47 1.31
CA LYS A 33 5.52 -5.65 0.51
C LYS A 33 4.44 -6.72 0.70
N ALA A 34 3.92 -7.24 -0.40
CA ALA A 34 2.94 -8.32 -0.42
C ALA A 34 3.40 -9.43 -1.35
N LYS A 35 3.16 -10.70 -0.96
CA LYS A 35 3.27 -11.85 -1.86
C LYS A 35 1.92 -12.07 -2.53
N VAL A 36 1.93 -12.23 -3.84
CA VAL A 36 0.77 -12.55 -4.65
C VAL A 36 1.05 -13.83 -5.44
N VAL A 37 0.01 -14.39 -6.05
CA VAL A 37 0.09 -15.67 -6.79
C VAL A 37 1.21 -15.68 -7.83
N ILE A 38 1.40 -14.54 -8.50
CA ILE A 38 2.35 -14.40 -9.61
C ILE A 38 3.68 -13.72 -9.23
N GLY A 39 3.94 -13.45 -7.93
CA GLY A 39 5.17 -12.79 -7.51
C GLY A 39 5.05 -11.94 -6.25
N SER A 40 5.61 -10.73 -6.28
CA SER A 40 5.53 -9.80 -5.15
C SER A 40 5.30 -8.37 -5.59
N ILE A 41 4.48 -7.66 -4.82
CA ILE A 41 4.24 -6.23 -4.96
C ILE A 41 5.11 -5.52 -3.91
N VAL A 42 5.85 -4.49 -4.33
CA VAL A 42 6.63 -3.61 -3.46
C VAL A 42 6.23 -2.18 -3.76
N ALA A 43 5.91 -1.42 -2.73
CA ALA A 43 5.62 0.01 -2.83
C ALA A 43 6.50 0.77 -1.83
N ASP A 44 7.17 1.81 -2.32
CA ASP A 44 8.03 2.70 -1.54
C ASP A 44 7.40 4.09 -1.50
N LEU A 45 7.41 4.73 -0.33
CA LEU A 45 6.90 6.09 -0.16
C LEU A 45 7.83 7.06 -0.87
N VAL A 46 7.33 7.73 -1.92
CA VAL A 46 8.11 8.71 -2.70
C VAL A 46 8.01 10.10 -2.08
N SER A 47 6.83 10.49 -1.60
CA SER A 47 6.60 11.78 -0.94
C SER A 47 5.49 11.67 0.09
N GLY A 48 5.66 12.36 1.21
CA GLY A 48 4.64 12.50 2.24
C GLY A 48 3.73 13.70 1.94
N TRP A 49 2.44 13.57 2.24
CA TRP A 49 1.54 14.71 2.23
C TRP A 49 1.92 15.66 3.37
N GLN A 50 2.36 16.87 3.02
CA GLN A 50 2.43 17.97 3.97
C GLN A 50 1.00 18.51 4.09
N ALA A 51 0.35 18.30 5.24
CA ALA A 51 -0.87 19.03 5.54
C ALA A 51 -0.55 20.51 5.42
N ALA A 52 -1.28 21.23 4.56
CA ALA A 52 -1.08 22.65 4.34
C ALA A 52 -1.02 23.36 5.70
N SER A 53 0.09 24.02 5.99
CA SER A 53 0.24 24.87 7.16
C SER A 53 -0.90 25.89 7.14
N PRO A 54 -1.83 25.91 8.12
CA PRO A 54 -3.03 26.76 8.03
C PRO A 54 -2.77 28.26 8.06
N ASN A 55 -1.52 28.70 8.20
CA ASN A 55 -1.16 30.11 8.28
C ASN A 55 0.03 30.39 7.35
N GLN A 56 -0.27 30.72 6.10
CA GLN A 56 0.54 31.62 5.29
C GLN A 56 -0.38 32.74 4.80
#